data_AF-A0A800APR2-F1
#
_entry.id   AF-A0A800APR2-F1
#
_cell.length_a   1.000
_cell.length_b   1.000
_cell.length_c   1.000
_cell.angle_alpha   90.00
_cell.angle_beta   90.00
_cell.angle_gamma   90.00
#
_symmetry.space_group_name_H-M   'P 1'
#
loop_
_entity.id
_entity.type
_entity.pdbx_description
1 polymer ?
#
loop_
_entity_poly.entity_id
_entity_poly.type
_entity_poly.pdbx_seq_one_letter_code
_entity_poly.pdbx_strand_id
1 'polypeptide(L)'
;MRKRIFITNDDGFESLGLKALIEAVKDLGEILVVAPGSEKSACGHSLTLTRPLRFIKLDDNFYKLEDGTPTDCVYLALNVFYDKIKPDLIISG
;
A
#
# COMPACT_ATOMS: atom_id res chain seq x y z
N MET A 1 21.73 -4.17 -7.13
CA MET A 1 20.67 -4.26 -6.10
C MET A 1 19.33 -4.13 -6.80
N ARG A 2 18.36 -5.01 -6.57
CA ARG A 2 16.98 -4.82 -7.09
C ARG A 2 16.36 -3.61 -6.39
N LYS A 3 15.62 -2.77 -7.12
CA LYS A 3 14.90 -1.61 -6.56
C LYS A 3 13.75 -2.10 -5.68
N ARG A 4 13.47 -1.41 -4.57
CA ARG A 4 12.29 -1.64 -3.72
C ARG A 4 11.21 -0.63 -4.08
N ILE A 5 10.09 -1.11 -4.61
CA ILE A 5 8.99 -0.28 -5.07
C ILE A 5 7.81 -0.53 -4.14
N PHE A 6 7.33 0.53 -3.49
CA PHE A 6 6.13 0.48 -2.67
C PHE A 6 4.96 1.07 -3.46
N ILE A 7 3.86 0.32 -3.58
CA ILE A 7 2.67 0.72 -4.33
C ILE A 7 1.46 0.78 -3.40
N THR A 8 0.65 1.82 -3.55
CA THR A 8 -0.61 2.05 -2.82
C THR A 8 -1.63 2.72 -3.75
N ASN A 9 -2.87 2.86 -3.30
CA ASN A 9 -3.88 3.69 -3.93
C ASN A 9 -4.92 4.18 -2.90
N ASP A 10 -5.95 4.89 -3.35
CA ASP A 10 -7.15 5.29 -2.60
C ASP A 10 -8.43 4.56 -3.01
N ASP A 11 -8.45 3.97 -4.22
CA ASP A 11 -9.57 3.16 -4.73
C ASP A 11 -9.71 1.78 -4.05
N GLY A 12 -8.67 1.32 -3.35
CA GLY A 12 -8.63 0.05 -2.64
C GLY A 12 -7.99 -1.10 -3.41
N PHE A 13 -7.77 -2.22 -2.71
CA PHE A 13 -6.94 -3.33 -3.19
C PHE A 13 -7.45 -4.05 -4.44
N GLU A 14 -8.75 -3.97 -4.73
CA GLU A 14 -9.36 -4.63 -5.89
C GLU A 14 -9.33 -3.78 -7.16
N SER A 15 -8.91 -2.52 -7.07
CA SER A 15 -9.01 -1.58 -8.18
C SER A 15 -8.24 -2.06 -9.41
N LEU A 16 -8.84 -1.82 -10.59
CA LEU A 16 -8.23 -2.19 -11.85
C LEU A 16 -6.97 -1.35 -12.12
N GLY A 17 -6.95 -0.09 -11.66
CA GLY A 17 -5.80 0.81 -11.75
C GLY A 17 -4.58 0.26 -11.01
N LEU A 18 -4.77 -0.17 -9.75
CA LEU A 18 -3.72 -0.75 -8.94
C LEU A 18 -3.15 -2.02 -9.58
N LYS A 19 -4.02 -2.92 -10.06
CA LYS A 19 -3.59 -4.15 -10.75
C LYS A 19 -2.80 -3.84 -12.02
N ALA A 20 -3.26 -2.89 -12.83
CA ALA A 20 -2.56 -2.46 -14.03
C ALA A 20 -1.19 -1.83 -13.70
N LEU A 21 -1.11 -1.04 -12.63
CA LEU A 21 0.12 -0.41 -12.17
C LEU A 21 1.14 -1.45 -11.70
N ILE A 22 0.72 -2.42 -10.87
CA ILE A 22 1.57 -3.53 -10.42
C ILE A 22 2.16 -4.26 -11.63
N GLU A 23 1.32 -4.62 -12.59
CA GLU A 23 1.74 -5.32 -13.81
C GLU A 23 2.73 -4.49 -14.64
N ALA A 24 2.53 -3.17 -14.74
CA ALA A 24 3.41 -2.30 -15.50
C ALA A 24 4.82 -2.15 -14.89
N VAL A 25 4.99 -2.37 -13.58
CA VAL A 25 6.26 -2.11 -12.88
C VAL A 25 6.89 -3.36 -12.26
N LYS A 26 6.28 -4.55 -12.39
CA LYS A 26 6.75 -5.80 -11.78
C LYS A 26 8.18 -6.21 -12.14
N ASP A 27 8.63 -5.85 -13.34
CA ASP A 27 9.98 -6.21 -13.82
C ASP A 27 11.05 -5.20 -13.39
N LEU A 28 10.65 -4.08 -12.77
CA LEU A 28 11.57 -3.00 -12.38
C LEU A 28 12.20 -3.22 -10.99
N GLY A 29 11.64 -4.10 -10.16
CA GLY A 29 12.10 -4.26 -8.79
C GLY A 29 11.30 -5.27 -7.96
N GLU A 30 11.64 -5.32 -6.68
CA GLU A 30 10.84 -5.98 -5.66
C GLU A 30 9.68 -5.07 -5.25
N ILE A 31 8.46 -5.58 -5.38
CA ILE A 31 7.23 -4.82 -5.10
C ILE A 31 6.70 -5.20 -3.72
N LEU A 32 6.30 -4.18 -2.96
CA LEU A 32 5.35 -4.29 -1.86
C LEU A 32 4.09 -3.51 -2.22
N VAL A 33 2.92 -4.10 -2.00
CA VAL A 33 1.62 -3.46 -2.18
C VAL A 33 0.89 -3.39 -0.85
N VAL A 34 0.44 -2.20 -0.46
CA VAL A 34 -0.49 -2.00 0.65
C VAL A 34 -1.58 -1.04 0.20
N ALA A 35 -2.84 -1.46 0.28
CA ALA A 35 -3.98 -0.66 -0.15
C ALA A 35 -5.16 -0.74 0.85
N PRO A 36 -6.10 0.22 0.83
CA PRO A 36 -7.33 0.13 1.61
C PRO A 36 -8.20 -1.07 1.24
N GLY A 37 -9.01 -1.57 2.18
CA GLY A 37 -9.96 -2.65 1.94
C GLY A 37 -11.13 -2.28 1.04
N SER A 38 -11.48 -1.00 0.95
CA SER A 38 -12.53 -0.46 0.11
C SER A 38 -12.09 0.91 -0.42
N GLU A 39 -12.74 1.39 -1.48
CA GLU A 39 -12.63 2.79 -1.89
C GLU A 39 -12.88 3.70 -0.67
N LYS A 40 -12.02 4.71 -0.49
CA LYS A 40 -12.15 5.71 0.59
C LYS A 40 -12.24 7.11 -0.02
N SER A 41 -13.27 7.36 -0.82
CA SER A 41 -13.58 8.69 -1.35
C SER A 41 -13.70 9.69 -0.18
N ALA A 42 -12.95 10.80 -0.26
CA ALA A 42 -12.90 11.91 0.71
C ALA A 42 -12.19 11.67 2.07
N CYS A 43 -11.44 10.58 2.27
CA CYS A 43 -10.65 10.36 3.51
C CYS A 43 -9.13 10.54 3.36
N GLY A 44 -8.66 11.07 2.23
CA GLY A 44 -7.25 10.99 1.78
C GLY A 44 -6.17 11.65 2.64
N HIS A 45 -6.46 12.19 3.82
CA HIS A 45 -5.47 12.78 4.75
C HIS A 45 -5.70 12.45 6.23
N SER A 46 -6.67 11.59 6.57
CA SER A 46 -6.90 11.22 7.96
C SER A 46 -6.04 10.03 8.36
N LEU A 47 -5.52 10.06 9.59
CA LEU A 47 -4.83 8.93 10.22
C LEU A 47 -5.78 8.31 11.25
N THR A 48 -5.93 6.99 11.22
CA THR A 48 -6.77 6.27 12.19
C THR A 48 -6.03 6.12 13.51
N LEU A 49 -6.46 6.87 14.54
CA LEU A 49 -5.88 6.84 15.90
C LEU A 49 -6.76 6.15 16.95
N THR A 50 -8.04 5.93 16.64
CA THR A 50 -9.04 5.50 17.63
C THR A 50 -9.25 3.99 17.68
N ARG A 51 -8.72 3.24 16.72
CA ARG A 51 -8.84 1.79 16.64
C ARG A 51 -7.58 1.16 16.03
N PRO A 52 -7.25 -0.10 16.39
CA PRO A 52 -6.11 -0.77 15.81
C PRO A 52 -6.38 -1.13 14.34
N LEU A 53 -5.38 -0.90 13.48
CA LEU A 53 -5.37 -1.36 12.11
C LEU A 53 -4.54 -2.64 11.98
N ARG A 54 -4.94 -3.51 11.03
CA ARG A 54 -4.29 -4.81 10.80
C ARG A 54 -4.02 -5.00 9.33
N PHE A 55 -2.82 -5.47 9.02
CA PHE A 55 -2.50 -6.00 7.70
C PHE A 55 -3.21 -7.34 7.50
N ILE A 56 -3.95 -7.43 6.41
CA ILE A 56 -4.52 -8.68 5.92
C ILE A 56 -3.71 -9.07 4.69
N LYS A 57 -2.96 -10.17 4.77
CA LYS A 57 -2.17 -10.68 3.64
C LYS A 57 -3.12 -11.25 2.58
N LEU A 58 -2.96 -10.77 1.35
CA LEU A 58 -3.70 -11.23 0.18
C LEU A 58 -2.83 -12.14 -0.69
N ASP A 59 -1.56 -11.78 -0.84
CA ASP A 59 -0.54 -12.53 -1.57
C ASP A 59 0.86 -12.21 -1.01
N ASP A 60 1.90 -12.80 -1.58
CA ASP A 60 3.28 -12.44 -1.29
C ASP A 60 3.52 -10.96 -1.59
N ASN A 61 3.95 -10.25 -0.54
CA ASN A 61 4.15 -8.80 -0.54
C ASN A 61 2.90 -7.99 -0.96
N PHE A 62 1.69 -8.52 -0.80
CA PHE A 62 0.45 -7.79 -1.03
C PHE A 62 -0.47 -7.87 0.19
N TYR A 63 -0.77 -6.72 0.78
CA TYR A 63 -1.62 -6.58 1.94
C TYR A 63 -2.74 -5.57 1.71
N LYS A 64 -3.86 -5.75 2.41
CA LYS A 64 -4.87 -4.69 2.58
C LYS A 64 -5.00 -4.25 4.03
N LEU A 65 -5.48 -3.02 4.23
CA LEU A 65 -6.00 -2.52 5.50
C LEU A 65 -7.52 -2.37 5.40
N GLU A 66 -8.29 -3.28 6.01
CA GLU A 66 -9.77 -3.33 5.90
C GLU A 66 -10.42 -1.97 6.19
N ASP A 67 -10.01 -1.32 7.28
CA ASP A 67 -10.55 -0.05 7.77
C ASP A 67 -9.54 1.10 7.77
N GLY A 68 -8.45 0.96 7.02
CA GLY A 68 -7.40 1.98 6.92
C GLY A 68 -7.71 3.02 5.84
N THR A 69 -7.18 4.22 6.02
CA THR A 69 -7.11 5.25 4.96
C THR A 69 -5.88 5.02 4.08
N PRO A 70 -5.77 5.70 2.93
CA PRO A 70 -4.54 5.68 2.13
C PRO A 70 -3.32 6.16 2.93
N THR A 71 -3.50 7.16 3.80
CA THR A 71 -2.45 7.65 4.69
C THR A 71 -2.02 6.57 5.69
N ASP A 72 -2.96 5.82 6.26
CA ASP A 72 -2.66 4.70 7.16
C ASP A 72 -1.88 3.59 6.43
N CYS A 73 -2.25 3.29 5.18
CA CYS A 73 -1.56 2.31 4.34
C CYS A 73 -0.08 2.69 4.18
N VAL A 74 0.19 3.93 3.80
CA VAL A 74 1.55 4.43 3.62
C VAL A 74 2.30 4.45 4.95
N TYR A 75 1.71 5.03 6.00
CA TYR A 75 2.37 5.18 7.29
C TYR A 75 2.74 3.83 7.89
N LEU A 76 1.79 2.89 7.97
CA LEU A 76 2.05 1.59 8.55
C LEU A 76 3.01 0.77 7.69
N ALA A 77 2.91 0.85 6.36
CA ALA A 77 3.82 0.12 5.49
C ALA A 77 5.27 0.57 5.69
N LEU A 78 5.49 1.89 5.77
CA LEU A 78 6.82 2.46 5.99
C LEU A 78 7.40 2.07 7.36
N ASN A 79 6.58 2.03 8.41
CA ASN A 79 7.04 1.70 9.75
C ASN A 79 7.21 0.19 9.99
N VAL A 80 6.45 -0.67 9.30
CA VAL A 80 6.47 -2.11 9.54
C VAL A 80 7.39 -2.85 8.56
N PHE A 81 7.32 -2.54 7.27
CA PHE A 81 8.11 -3.24 6.25
C PHE A 81 9.42 -2.54 5.93
N TYR A 82 9.51 -1.23 6.18
CA TYR A 82 10.65 -0.39 5.80
C TYR A 82 11.34 0.29 6.99
N ASP A 83 11.16 -0.22 8.21
CA ASP A 83 11.77 0.30 9.45
C ASP A 83 13.30 0.51 9.32
N LYS A 84 13.99 -0.47 8.74
CA LYS A 84 15.45 -0.45 8.59
C LYS A 84 15.94 0.00 7.22
N ILE A 85 15.07 -0.06 6.22
CA ILE A 85 15.45 0.19 4.82
C ILE A 85 14.31 0.86 4.10
N LYS A 86 14.56 2.03 3.50
CA LYS A 86 13.53 2.77 2.79
C LYS A 86 13.23 2.16 1.41
N PRO A 87 11.98 2.30 0.91
CA PRO A 87 11.70 2.04 -0.50
C PRO A 87 12.51 3.01 -1.37
N ASP A 88 12.93 2.55 -2.54
CA ASP A 88 13.57 3.41 -3.54
C ASP A 88 12.56 4.32 -4.23
N LEU A 89 11.31 3.85 -4.32
CA LEU A 89 10.20 4.56 -4.96
C LEU A 89 8.89 4.22 -4.27
N ILE A 90 8.04 5.22 -4.09
CA ILE A 90 6.64 5.05 -3.70
C ILE A 90 5.79 5.51 -4.89
N ILE A 91 4.85 4.68 -5.32
CA ILE A 91 3.90 4.98 -6.39
C ILE A 91 2.49 4.90 -5.83
N SER A 92 1.67 5.90 -6.12
CA SER A 92 0.25 5.93 -5.75
C SER A 92 -0.59 6.02 -7.00
N GLY A 93 -1.48 5.04 -7.22
CA GLY A 93 -2.39 4.99 -8.37
C GLY A 93 -3.07 3.64 -8.57
#